data_AF-A0A851F9E2-F1
#
_entry.id   AF-A0A851F9E2-F1
#
_cell.length_a   1.000
_cell.length_b   1.000
_cell.length_c   1.000
_cell.angle_alpha   90.00
_cell.angle_beta   90.00
_cell.angle_gamma   90.00
#
_symmetry.space_group_name_H-M   'P 1'
#
loop_
_entity.id
_entity.type
_entity.pdbx_description
1 polymer ?
#
loop_
_entity_poly.entity_id
_entity_poly.type
_entity_poly.pdbx_seq_one_letter_code
_entity_poly.pdbx_strand_id
1 'polypeptide(L)'
;AAPTARHLYLRGGAGVGSMAKVYGGRQRRGVRPSHFSRGSGAVARRVLQALEALKVVEKDQDGGRKLTPQGQRDLDRIAGQV
;
A
#
# COMPACT_ATOMS: atom_id res chain seq x y z
N ALA A 1 -0.78 7.72 2.10
CA ALA A 1 0.53 7.05 2.23
C ALA A 1 0.64 6.25 3.52
N ALA A 2 0.31 6.82 4.68
CA ALA A 2 0.36 6.15 5.99
C ALA A 2 -0.27 4.74 6.06
N PRO A 3 -1.51 4.50 5.58
CA PRO A 3 -2.09 3.15 5.61
C PRO A 3 -1.40 2.16 4.66
N THR A 4 -0.73 2.66 3.61
CA THR A 4 0.07 1.85 2.67
C THR A 4 1.36 1.37 3.32
N ALA A 5 2.02 2.23 4.09
CA ALA A 5 3.24 1.89 4.83
C ALA A 5 2.96 0.85 5.92
N ARG A 6 1.86 1.00 6.67
CA ARG A 6 1.42 -0.01 7.66
C ARG A 6 1.08 -1.36 7.01
N HIS A 7 0.44 -1.34 5.84
CA HIS A 7 0.13 -2.58 5.12
C HIS A 7 1.38 -3.32 4.65
N LEU A 8 2.42 -2.59 4.23
CA LEU A 8 3.73 -3.15 3.87
C LEU A 8 4.50 -3.70 5.07
N TYR A 9 4.35 -3.05 6.24
CA TYR A 9 4.92 -3.55 7.49
C TYR A 9 4.31 -4.91 7.90
N LEU A 10 2.97 -5.04 7.80
CA LEU A 10 2.26 -6.26 8.18
C LEU A 10 2.30 -7.37 7.11
N ARG A 11 2.32 -6.99 5.83
CA ARG A 11 2.38 -7.90 4.69
C ARG A 11 3.57 -7.50 3.81
N GLY A 12 4.73 -8.10 4.10
CA GLY A 12 5.91 -8.00 3.25
C GLY A 12 5.60 -8.45 1.81
N GLY A 13 6.33 -7.89 0.83
CA GLY A 13 6.18 -8.24 -0.59
C GLY A 13 4.90 -7.71 -1.26
N ALA A 14 4.19 -6.75 -0.67
CA ALA A 14 2.94 -6.26 -1.24
C ALA A 14 3.15 -5.36 -2.49
N GLY A 15 2.57 -5.76 -3.61
CA GLY A 15 2.58 -5.00 -4.86
C GLY A 15 1.38 -4.07 -5.08
N VAL A 16 1.34 -3.43 -6.26
CA VAL A 16 0.25 -2.51 -6.66
C VAL A 16 -1.12 -3.19 -6.64
N GLY A 17 -1.21 -4.46 -7.04
CA GLY A 17 -2.47 -5.22 -7.05
C GLY A 17 -3.04 -5.49 -5.66
N SER A 18 -2.17 -5.71 -4.67
CA SER A 18 -2.56 -5.83 -3.27
C SER A 18 -3.19 -4.53 -2.77
N MET A 19 -2.54 -3.39 -3.03
CA MET A 19 -3.09 -2.08 -2.66
C MET A 19 -4.39 -1.77 -3.39
N ALA A 20 -4.49 -2.07 -4.69
CA ALA A 20 -5.74 -1.90 -5.43
C ALA A 20 -6.88 -2.77 -4.87
N LYS A 21 -6.58 -3.91 -4.23
CA LYS A 21 -7.60 -4.74 -3.57
C LYS A 21 -7.99 -4.18 -2.20
N VAL A 22 -7.00 -3.74 -1.40
CA VAL A 22 -7.23 -3.14 -0.06
C VAL A 22 -8.05 -1.86 -0.15
N TYR A 23 -7.69 -0.98 -1.08
CA TYR A 23 -8.41 0.27 -1.34
C TYR A 23 -9.52 0.12 -2.39
N GLY A 24 -9.87 -1.13 -2.75
CA GLY A 24 -11.05 -1.42 -3.55
C GLY A 24 -12.32 -1.37 -2.71
N GLY A 25 -13.47 -1.45 -3.36
CA GLY A 25 -14.74 -1.31 -2.66
C GLY A 25 -15.93 -1.81 -3.45
N ARG A 26 -17.10 -1.72 -2.81
CA ARG A 26 -18.37 -2.08 -3.42
C ARG A 26 -18.77 -1.01 -4.45
N GLN A 27 -18.84 -1.39 -5.72
CA GLN A 27 -19.23 -0.50 -6.81
C GLN A 27 -20.75 -0.50 -6.99
N ARG A 28 -21.35 0.70 -6.98
CA ARG A 28 -22.77 0.89 -7.31
C ARG A 28 -22.96 0.74 -8.81
N ARG A 29 -23.89 -0.12 -9.23
CA ARG A 29 -24.24 -0.38 -10.65
C ARG A 29 -25.70 -0.01 -10.97
N GLY A 30 -26.22 1.02 -10.29
CA GLY A 30 -27.62 1.43 -10.40
C GLY A 30 -28.57 0.40 -9.80
N VAL A 31 -29.49 -0.11 -10.63
CA VAL A 31 -30.53 -1.10 -10.25
C VAL A 31 -29.97 -2.51 -10.10
N ARG A 32 -28.84 -2.83 -10.77
CA ARG A 32 -28.23 -4.17 -10.69
C ARG A 32 -27.49 -4.35 -9.36
N PRO A 33 -27.38 -5.60 -8.84
CA PRO A 33 -26.60 -5.90 -7.65
C PRO A 33 -25.19 -5.32 -7.72
N SER A 34 -24.70 -4.84 -6.59
CA SER A 34 -23.36 -4.28 -6.45
C SER A 34 -22.31 -5.38 -6.41
N HIS A 35 -21.17 -5.15 -7.06
CA HIS A 35 -20.02 -6.06 -7.00
C HIS A 35 -18.78 -5.32 -6.50
N PHE A 36 -17.80 -6.08 -6.03
CA PHE A 36 -16.50 -5.53 -5.69
C PHE A 36 -15.77 -5.04 -6.95
N SER A 37 -15.17 -3.85 -6.85
CA SER A 37 -14.27 -3.30 -7.85
C SER A 37 -12.96 -2.88 -7.21
N ARG A 38 -11.86 -3.09 -7.93
CA ARG A 38 -10.52 -2.73 -7.46
C ARG A 38 -10.34 -1.22 -7.50
N GLY A 39 -9.58 -0.69 -6.55
CA GLY A 39 -9.12 0.69 -6.55
C GLY A 39 -8.15 0.98 -7.70
N SER A 40 -7.89 2.27 -7.94
CA SER A 40 -7.03 2.70 -9.03
C SER A 40 -5.59 2.21 -8.86
N GLY A 41 -5.14 1.37 -9.80
CA GLY A 41 -3.75 0.90 -9.85
C GLY A 41 -2.74 2.02 -10.13
N ALA A 42 -3.14 3.07 -10.87
CA ALA A 42 -2.27 4.20 -11.17
C ALA A 42 -1.96 5.02 -9.91
N VAL A 43 -2.96 5.27 -9.07
CA VAL A 43 -2.78 5.98 -7.79
C VAL A 43 -1.93 5.13 -6.84
N ALA A 44 -2.23 3.83 -6.72
CA ALA A 44 -1.44 2.92 -5.90
C ALA A 44 0.04 2.85 -6.33
N ARG A 45 0.31 2.85 -7.64
CA ARG A 45 1.67 2.88 -8.18
C ARG A 45 2.40 4.18 -7.83
N ARG A 46 1.77 5.34 -8.03
CA ARG A 46 2.37 6.65 -7.74
C ARG A 46 2.70 6.82 -6.27
N VAL A 47 1.81 6.38 -5.37
CA VAL A 47 2.06 6.44 -3.91
C VAL A 47 3.27 5.57 -3.53
N LEU A 48 3.37 4.36 -4.09
CA LEU A 48 4.51 3.48 -3.81
C LEU A 48 5.82 4.03 -4.39
N GLN A 49 5.79 4.67 -5.56
CA GLN A 49 6.96 5.36 -6.13
C GLN A 49 7.38 6.56 -5.29
N ALA A 50 6.43 7.33 -4.75
CA ALA A 50 6.73 8.43 -3.84
C ALA A 50 7.40 7.93 -2.54
N LEU A 51 6.96 6.78 -2.01
CA LEU A 51 7.59 6.16 -0.83
C LEU A 51 8.98 5.57 -1.13
N GLU A 52 9.21 5.08 -2.36
CA GLU A 52 10.55 4.69 -2.84
C GLU A 52 11.48 5.91 -2.94
N ALA A 53 10.99 7.05 -3.45
CA ALA A 53 11.77 8.28 -3.53
C ALA A 53 12.19 8.80 -2.14
N LEU A 54 11.34 8.59 -1.13
CA LEU A 54 11.63 8.90 0.27
C LEU A 54 12.48 7.83 0.98
N LYS A 55 12.90 6.77 0.28
CA LYS A 55 13.70 5.63 0.80
C LYS A 55 13.07 4.88 1.99
N VAL A 56 11.76 5.01 2.16
CA VAL A 56 10.99 4.28 3.19
C VAL A 56 10.67 2.86 2.74
N VAL A 57 10.58 2.66 1.42
CA VAL A 57 10.18 1.40 0.78
C VAL A 57 11.20 1.05 -0.30
N GLU A 58 11.54 -0.22 -0.43
CA GLU A 58 12.43 -0.74 -1.48
C GLU A 58 11.72 -1.82 -2.31
N LYS A 59 12.25 -2.08 -3.50
CA LYS A 59 11.80 -3.20 -4.33
C LYS A 59 12.37 -4.48 -3.75
N ASP A 60 11.51 -5.49 -3.60
CA ASP A 60 11.96 -6.80 -3.18
C ASP A 60 12.44 -7.63 -4.37
N GLN A 61 13.38 -8.54 -4.14
CA GLN A 61 13.93 -9.42 -5.19
C GLN A 61 12.88 -10.43 -5.68
N ASP A 62 12.03 -10.90 -4.77
CA ASP A 62 10.91 -11.81 -5.04
C ASP A 62 9.68 -11.11 -5.65
N GLY A 63 9.80 -9.81 -5.92
CA GLY A 63 8.75 -8.97 -6.48
C GLY A 63 7.93 -8.21 -5.43
N GLY A 64 7.22 -7.18 -5.90
CA GLY A 64 6.50 -6.26 -5.02
C GLY A 64 7.44 -5.27 -4.35
N ARG A 65 7.08 -4.86 -3.13
CA ARG A 65 7.80 -3.84 -2.36
C ARG A 65 7.83 -4.24 -0.89
N LYS A 66 8.92 -3.91 -0.21
CA LYS A 66 9.12 -4.13 1.22
C LYS A 66 9.58 -2.86 1.91
N LEU A 67 9.37 -2.80 3.22
CA LEU A 67 9.82 -1.66 4.01
C LEU A 67 11.35 -1.73 4.18
N THR A 68 12.03 -0.59 4.10
CA THR A 68 13.46 -0.53 4.43
C THR A 68 13.65 -0.60 5.95
N PRO A 69 14.83 -1.01 6.45
CA PRO A 69 15.11 -0.98 7.89
C PRO A 69 14.96 0.42 8.49
N GLN A 70 15.28 1.46 7.73
CA GLN A 70 15.07 2.86 8.13
C GLN A 70 13.57 3.17 8.22
N GLY A 71 12.78 2.78 7.21
CA GLY A 71 11.34 2.96 7.20
C GLY A 71 10.63 2.26 8.37
N GLN A 72 11.12 1.10 8.81
CA GLN A 72 10.57 0.38 9.98
C GLN A 72 10.81 1.20 11.26
N ARG A 73 12.05 1.62 11.49
CA ARG A 73 12.42 2.42 12.67
C ARG A 73 11.62 3.73 12.77
N ASP A 74 11.43 4.41 11.65
CA ASP A 74 10.69 5.68 11.65
C ASP A 74 9.18 5.46 11.89
N LEU A 75 8.59 4.38 11.35
CA LEU A 75 7.21 4.01 11.67
C LEU A 75 7.06 3.63 13.16
N ASP A 76 7.98 2.84 13.71
CA ASP A 76 7.92 2.40 15.11
C ASP A 76 8.09 3.58 16.07
N ARG A 77 8.97 4.54 15.74
CA ARG A 77 9.12 5.79 16.51
C ARG A 77 7.83 6.60 16.53
N ILE A 78 7.19 6.78 15.38
CA ILE A 78 5.93 7.53 15.28
C ILE A 78 4.81 6.79 16.01
N ALA A 79 4.76 5.46 15.91
CA ALA A 79 3.76 4.65 16.59
C ALA A 79 3.88 4.71 18.12
N GLY A 80 5.08 4.86 18.67
CA GLY A 80 5.29 5.03 20.11
C GLY A 80 4.98 6.43 20.66
N GLN A 81 4.78 7.42 19.80
CA GLN A 81 4.44 8.81 20.18
C GLN A 81 2.94 9.12 20.13
N VAL A 82 2.14 8.20 19.58
CA VAL A 82 0.68 8.30 19.45
C VAL A 82 0.03 7.38 20.48
#